data_AF-A0A314UQJ6-F1
#
_entry.id   AF-A0A314UQJ6-F1
#
_cell.length_a   1.000
_cell.length_b   1.000
_cell.length_c   1.000
_cell.angle_alpha   90.00
_cell.angle_beta   90.00
_cell.angle_gamma   90.00
#
_symmetry.space_group_name_H-M   'P 1'
#
loop_
_entity.id
_entity.type
_entity.pdbx_description
1 polymer ?
#
loop_
_entity_poly.entity_id
_entity_poly.type
_entity_poly.pdbx_seq_one_letter_code
_entity_poly.pdbx_strand_id
1 'polypeptide(L)' 'MAELCQEARELKEKFMSFDINHVLKDYNFDADVQANRAINLQDGKVEVDWNGK' A
#
# COMPACT_ATOMS: atom_id res chain seq x y z
N MET A 1 12.07 1.22 -11.60
CA MET A 1 11.35 -0.08 -11.49
C MET A 1 12.19 -1.19 -10.92
N ALA A 2 13.41 -1.45 -11.45
CA ALA A 2 14.29 -2.47 -10.87
C ALA A 2 14.56 -2.26 -9.37
N GLU A 3 14.77 -1.00 -8.95
CA GLU A 3 14.98 -0.63 -7.53
C GLU A 3 13.75 -0.95 -6.66
N LEU A 4 12.55 -0.50 -7.05
CA LEU A 4 11.32 -0.80 -6.30
C LEU A 4 11.00 -2.31 -6.26
N CYS A 5 11.28 -3.05 -7.33
CA CYS A 5 11.12 -4.50 -7.34
C CYS A 5 12.11 -5.20 -6.42
N GLN A 6 13.33 -4.69 -6.30
CA GLN A 6 14.32 -5.21 -5.36
C GLN A 6 13.88 -4.95 -3.92
N GLU A 7 13.47 -3.71 -3.59
CA GLU A 7 12.98 -3.35 -2.26
C GLU A 7 11.77 -4.21 -1.85
N ALA A 8 10.81 -4.41 -2.76
CA ALA A 8 9.66 -5.28 -2.52
C ALA A 8 10.06 -6.74 -2.25
N ARG A 9 11.09 -7.26 -2.92
CA ARG A 9 11.64 -8.61 -2.68
C ARG A 9 12.29 -8.71 -1.30
N GLU A 10 13.11 -7.74 -0.94
CA GLU A 10 13.76 -7.69 0.38
C GLU A 10 12.74 -7.57 1.51
N LEU A 11 11.64 -6.85 1.31
CA LEU A 11 10.53 -6.77 2.26
C LEU A 11 9.80 -8.12 2.39
N LYS A 12 9.53 -8.79 1.26
CA LYS A 12 8.88 -10.11 1.25
C LYS A 12 9.65 -11.13 2.10
N GLU A 13 10.98 -11.14 2.03
CA GLU A 13 11.84 -12.08 2.76
C GLU A 13 11.78 -11.90 4.30
N LYS A 14 11.25 -10.78 4.80
CA LYS A 14 11.09 -10.53 6.24
C LYS A 14 9.87 -11.25 6.84
N PHE A 15 8.96 -11.76 6.01
CA PHE A 15 7.77 -12.48 6.46
C PHE A 15 8.04 -14.00 6.52
N MET A 16 7.43 -14.68 7.49
CA MET A 16 7.50 -16.16 7.58
C MET A 16 6.81 -16.85 6.39
N SER A 17 5.77 -16.23 5.85
CA SER A 17 5.10 -16.63 4.60
C SER A 17 4.48 -15.40 3.94
N PHE A 18 4.41 -15.41 2.60
CA PHE A 18 3.84 -14.30 1.83
C PHE A 18 3.37 -14.75 0.45
N ASP A 19 2.18 -14.31 0.06
CA ASP A 19 1.55 -14.59 -1.24
C ASP A 19 1.23 -13.29 -1.99
N ILE A 20 1.42 -13.29 -3.31
CA ILE A 20 1.02 -12.20 -4.21
C ILE A 20 -0.18 -12.68 -5.01
N ASN A 21 -1.32 -12.02 -4.81
CA ASN A 21 -2.55 -12.33 -5.52
C ASN A 21 -3.02 -11.11 -6.31
N HIS A 22 -3.43 -11.35 -7.55
CA HIS A 22 -4.14 -10.34 -8.33
C HIS A 22 -5.61 -10.32 -7.90
N VAL A 23 -6.13 -9.12 -7.60
CA VAL A 23 -7.54 -8.89 -7.27
C VAL A 23 -8.14 -7.87 -8.24
N LEU A 24 -9.43 -8.01 -8.56
CA LEU A 24 -10.13 -7.01 -9.36
C LEU A 24 -10.22 -5.69 -8.61
N LYS A 25 -10.28 -4.58 -9.35
CA LYS A 25 -10.35 -3.23 -8.77
C LYS A 25 -11.48 -3.08 -7.74
N ASP A 26 -12.63 -3.68 -8.02
CA ASP A 26 -13.81 -3.63 -7.15
C ASP A 26 -13.56 -4.26 -5.76
N TYR A 27 -12.58 -5.16 -5.65
CA TYR A 27 -12.15 -5.77 -4.39
C TYR A 27 -11.00 -5.04 -3.70
N ASN A 28 -10.42 -4.01 -4.33
CA ASN A 28 -9.31 -3.21 -3.80
C ASN A 28 -9.76 -1.78 -3.42
N PHE A 29 -11.06 -1.58 -3.18
CA PHE A 29 -11.69 -0.26 -3.01
C PHE A 29 -11.03 0.59 -1.91
N ASP A 30 -10.79 0.03 -0.73
CA ASP A 30 -10.22 0.80 0.40
C ASP A 30 -8.80 1.28 0.10
N ALA A 31 -7.98 0.43 -0.52
CA ALA A 31 -6.62 0.80 -0.93
C ALA A 31 -6.63 1.85 -2.06
N ASP A 32 -7.55 1.73 -3.02
CA ASP A 32 -7.75 2.74 -4.10
C ASP A 32 -8.17 4.09 -3.51
N VAL A 33 -9.08 4.10 -2.53
CA VAL A 33 -9.49 5.32 -1.81
C VAL A 33 -8.30 5.96 -1.09
N GLN A 34 -7.48 5.17 -0.40
CA GLN A 34 -6.28 5.69 0.28
C GLN A 34 -5.26 6.27 -0.71
N ALA A 35 -4.99 5.56 -1.82
CA ALA A 35 -4.09 6.05 -2.86
C ALA A 35 -4.59 7.38 -3.47
N ASN A 36 -5.89 7.49 -3.76
CA ASN A 36 -6.50 8.70 -4.30
C ASN A 36 -6.45 9.89 -3.32
N ARG A 37 -6.57 9.63 -2.00
CA ARG A 37 -6.37 10.66 -0.97
C ARG A 37 -4.93 11.18 -0.99
N ALA A 38 -3.95 10.26 -1.04
CA ALA A 38 -2.53 10.56 -0.99
C ALA A 38 -2.01 11.49 -2.11
N ILE A 39 -2.67 11.51 -3.28
CA ILE A 39 -2.27 12.37 -4.43
C ILE A 39 -2.15 13.85 -4.04
N ASN A 40 -2.94 14.31 -3.08
CA ASN A 40 -2.97 15.72 -2.67
C ASN A 40 -2.18 16.01 -1.38
N LEU A 41 -1.58 15.00 -0.76
CA LEU A 41 -0.75 15.19 0.43
C LEU A 41 0.66 15.66 0.03
N GLN A 42 1.24 16.51 0.88
CA GLN A 42 2.66 16.85 0.75
C GLN A 42 3.53 15.65 1.14
N ASP A 43 4.68 15.52 0.49
CA ASP A 43 5.67 14.51 0.84
C ASP A 43 5.98 14.51 2.34
N GLY A 44 5.97 13.32 2.94
CA GLY A 44 6.22 13.14 4.37
C GLY A 44 5.05 13.49 5.29
N LYS A 45 3.89 13.90 4.76
CA LYS A 45 2.65 14.02 5.54
C LYS A 45 1.91 12.69 5.57
N VAL A 46 1.34 12.38 6.73
CA VAL A 46 0.52 11.20 6.95
C VAL A 46 -0.86 11.66 7.41
N GLU A 47 -1.89 11.20 6.73
CA GLU A 47 -3.27 11.29 7.18
C GLU A 47 -3.73 9.90 7.64
N VAL A 48 -4.41 9.85 8.77
CA VAL A 48 -4.96 8.62 9.35
C VAL A 48 -6.47 8.74 9.44
N ASP A 49 -7.17 7.65 9.16
CA ASP A 49 -8.60 7.60 9.36
C ASP A 49 -8.87 7.49 10.87
N TRP A 50 -9.38 8.57 11.48
CA TRP A 50 -9.63 8.62 12.91
C TRP A 50 -10.98 7.99 13.23
N ASN A 51 -10.98 6.73 13.65
CA ASN A 51 -12.20 5.97 13.95
C ASN A 51 -12.84 6.24 15.33
N GLY A 52 -12.41 7.29 16.04
CA GLY A 52 -13.13 7.87 17.18
C GLY A 52 -13.45 6.95 18.36
N LYS A 53 -12.81 5.78 18.47
CA LYS A 53 -12.93 4.85 19.59
C LYS A 53 -11.59 4.62 20.26
#